data_AF-A0A4V2UGN8-F1
#
_entry.id   AF-A0A4V2UGN8-F1
#
_cell.length_a   1.000
_cell.length_b   1.000
_cell.length_c   1.000
_cell.angle_alpha   90.00
_cell.angle_beta   90.00
_cell.angle_gamma   90.00
#
_symmetry.space_group_name_H-M   'P 1'
#
loop_
_entity.id
_entity.type
_entity.pdbx_description
1 polymer ?
#
loop_
_entity_poly.entity_id
_entity_poly.type
_entity_poly.pdbx_seq_one_letter_code
_entity_poly.pdbx_strand_id
1 'polypeptide(L)'
;MNVSLTPELERRIAEKVESGLYTTASEVVREGLRLLFAADTLRDGRLQRLNADLQIGLDQLDQGDSVTGEDLARELDLLLKSA
;
A
#
# COMPACT_ATOMS: atom_id res chain seq x y z
N MET A 1 5.51 -25.52 -14.32
CA MET A 1 5.92 -25.52 -12.91
C MET A 1 4.82 -26.22 -12.12
N ASN A 2 5.15 -27.14 -11.22
CA ASN A 2 4.16 -27.79 -10.35
C ASN A 2 4.20 -27.09 -8.98
N VAL A 3 3.05 -26.70 -8.45
CA VAL A 3 2.93 -26.02 -7.16
C VAL A 3 1.96 -26.82 -6.32
N SER A 4 2.41 -27.25 -5.14
CA SER A 4 1.55 -27.94 -4.19
C SER A 4 0.72 -26.93 -3.42
N LEU A 5 -0.58 -27.18 -3.34
CA LEU A 5 -1.52 -26.35 -2.61
C LEU A 5 -2.04 -27.12 -1.39
N THR A 6 -2.50 -26.38 -0.38
CA THR A 6 -3.25 -27.01 0.72
C THR A 6 -4.63 -27.43 0.21
N PRO A 7 -5.26 -28.46 0.81
CA PRO A 7 -6.59 -28.90 0.39
C PRO A 7 -7.65 -27.77 0.42
N GLU A 8 -7.51 -26.82 1.35
CA GLU A 8 -8.40 -25.66 1.40
C GLU A 8 -8.25 -24.75 0.17
N LEU A 9 -7.01 -24.49 -0.27
CA LEU A 9 -6.75 -23.65 -1.44
C LEU A 9 -7.23 -24.34 -2.73
N GLU A 10 -7.03 -25.65 -2.84
CA GLU A 10 -7.57 -26.43 -3.97
C GLU A 10 -9.09 -26.31 -4.04
N ARG A 11 -9.78 -26.48 -2.90
CA ARG A 11 -11.24 -26.34 -2.82
C ARG A 11 -11.70 -24.94 -3.25
N ARG A 12 -11.08 -23.88 -2.73
CA ARG A 12 -11.45 -22.49 -3.09
C ARG A 12 -11.20 -22.18 -4.57
N ILE A 13 -10.15 -22.76 -5.17
CA ILE A 13 -9.88 -22.62 -6.60
C ILE A 13 -10.93 -23.37 -7.42
N ALA A 14 -11.28 -24.59 -7.00
CA ALA A 14 -12.33 -25.37 -7.65
C ALA A 14 -13.68 -24.64 -7.63
N GLU A 15 -14.11 -24.12 -6.48
CA GLU A 15 -15.34 -23.33 -6.33
C GLU A 15 -15.38 -22.12 -7.29
N LYS A 16 -14.23 -21.44 -7.49
CA LYS A 16 -14.12 -20.32 -8.44
C LYS A 16 -14.24 -20.75 -9.90
N VAL A 17 -13.70 -21.90 -10.26
CA VAL A 17 -13.84 -22.45 -11.63
C VAL A 17 -15.27 -22.93 -11.85
N GLU A 18 -15.85 -23.64 -10.88
CA GLU A 18 -17.24 -24.13 -10.94
C GLU A 18 -18.27 -23.00 -11.07
N SER A 19 -17.99 -21.84 -10.49
CA SER A 19 -18.82 -20.64 -10.66
C SER A 19 -18.92 -20.13 -12.11
N GLY A 20 -18.05 -20.61 -13.00
CA GLY A 20 -17.92 -20.13 -14.38
C GLY A 20 -17.18 -18.80 -14.53
N LEU A 21 -16.76 -18.17 -13.42
CA LEU A 21 -15.98 -16.92 -13.45
C LEU A 21 -14.57 -17.11 -14.01
N TYR A 22 -14.03 -18.33 -13.92
CA TYR A 22 -12.72 -18.70 -14.45
C TYR A 22 -12.80 -20.02 -15.19
N THR A 23 -12.02 -20.18 -16.26
CA THR A 23 -12.04 -21.40 -17.09
C THR A 23 -11.12 -22.48 -16.53
N THR A 24 -10.04 -22.09 -15.83
CA THR A 24 -9.03 -23.03 -15.33
C THR A 24 -8.48 -22.61 -13.97
N ALA A 25 -8.00 -23.59 -13.19
CA ALA A 25 -7.28 -23.33 -11.95
C ALA A 25 -6.05 -22.42 -12.15
N SER A 26 -5.33 -22.61 -13.27
CA SER A 26 -4.17 -21.77 -13.61
C SER A 26 -4.53 -20.30 -13.81
N GLU A 27 -5.75 -20.01 -14.27
CA GLU A 27 -6.23 -18.63 -14.41
C GLU A 27 -6.46 -17.97 -13.06
N VAL A 28 -7.12 -18.68 -12.13
CA VAL A 28 -7.32 -18.23 -10.75
C VAL A 28 -5.98 -17.92 -10.07
N VAL A 29 -5.00 -18.83 -10.23
CA VAL A 29 -3.66 -18.66 -9.65
C VAL A 29 -2.94 -17.45 -10.26
N ARG A 30 -2.97 -17.29 -11.58
CA ARG A 30 -2.34 -16.13 -12.25
C ARG A 30 -2.92 -14.81 -11.76
N GLU A 31 -4.24 -14.73 -11.64
CA GLU A 31 -4.91 -13.52 -11.15
C GLU A 31 -4.55 -13.23 -9.69
N GLY A 32 -4.54 -14.27 -8.83
CA GLY A 32 -4.10 -14.13 -7.44
C GLY A 32 -2.66 -13.63 -7.33
N LEU A 33 -1.73 -14.17 -8.13
CA LEU A 33 -0.33 -13.72 -8.17
C LEU A 33 -0.20 -12.30 -8.70
N ARG A 34 -1.01 -11.91 -9.70
CA ARG A 34 -1.02 -10.53 -10.21
C ARG A 34 -1.39 -9.53 -9.12
N LEU A 35 -2.42 -9.84 -8.33
CA LEU A 35 -2.84 -9.00 -7.21
C LEU A 35 -1.78 -8.96 -6.10
N LEU A 36 -1.14 -10.10 -5.80
CA LEU A 36 -0.05 -10.17 -4.83
C LEU A 36 1.12 -9.26 -5.23
N PHE A 37 1.63 -9.39 -6.46
CA PHE A 37 2.77 -8.60 -6.91
C PHE A 37 2.45 -7.11 -7.04
N ALA A 38 1.22 -6.76 -7.41
CA ALA A 38 0.77 -5.37 -7.39
C ALA A 38 0.76 -4.80 -5.96
N ALA A 39 0.28 -5.58 -4.98
CA ALA A 39 0.29 -5.18 -3.57
C ALA A 39 1.72 -5.04 -3.02
N ASP A 40 2.62 -5.95 -3.37
CA ASP A 40 4.03 -5.89 -2.96
C ASP A 40 4.72 -4.65 -3.54
N THR A 41 4.53 -4.37 -4.83
CA THR A 41 5.06 -3.15 -5.48
C THR A 41 4.57 -1.87 -4.78
N LEU A 42 3.29 -1.82 -4.40
CA LEU A 42 2.73 -0.68 -3.67
C LEU A 42 3.30 -0.56 -2.25
N ARG A 43 3.53 -1.69 -1.56
CA ARG A 43 4.12 -1.68 -0.20
C ARG A 43 5.55 -1.18 -0.23
N ASP A 44 6.35 -1.68 -1.18
CA ASP A 44 7.75 -1.27 -1.32
C ASP A 44 7.85 0.22 -1.66
N GLY A 45 7.00 0.72 -2.56
CA GLY A 45 6.95 2.14 -2.90
C GLY A 45 6.50 3.05 -1.75
N ARG A 46 5.64 2.56 -0.83
CA ARG A 46 5.18 3.34 0.33
C ARG A 46 6.30 3.56 1.34
N LEU A 47 7.09 2.53 1.65
CA LEU A 47 8.22 2.67 2.56
C LEU A 47 9.30 3.58 1.99
N GLN A 48 9.61 3.44 0.70
CA GLN A 48 10.55 4.33 0.03
C GLN A 48 10.09 5.79 0.05
N ARG A 49 8.81 6.04 -0.24
CA ARG A 49 8.23 7.38 -0.16
C ARG A 49 8.28 7.94 1.26
N LEU A 50 7.87 7.17 2.25
CA LEU A 50 7.90 7.60 3.65
C LEU A 50 9.32 7.96 4.09
N ASN A 51 10.32 7.15 3.72
CA ASN A 51 11.72 7.44 4.02
C ASN A 51 12.21 8.71 3.32
N ALA A 52 11.79 8.95 2.07
CA ALA A 52 12.11 10.19 1.37
C ALA A 52 11.48 11.42 2.03
N ASP A 53 10.20 11.33 2.41
CA ASP A 53 9.48 12.41 3.09
C ASP A 53 10.10 12.71 4.47
N LEU A 54 10.50 11.67 5.21
CA LEU A 54 11.24 11.83 6.46
C LEU A 54 12.59 12.50 6.25
N GLN A 55 13.35 12.12 5.22
CA GLN A 55 14.64 12.74 4.93
C GLN A 55 14.48 14.24 4.62
N ILE A 56 13.47 14.61 3.84
CA ILE A 56 13.14 16.03 3.58
C ILE A 56 12.90 16.77 4.90
N GLY A 57 12.08 16.20 5.79
CA GLY A 57 11.81 16.80 7.09
C GLY A 57 13.05 16.93 7.96
N LEU A 58 13.93 15.93 7.98
CA LEU A 58 15.20 15.98 8.71
C LEU A 58 16.13 17.07 8.14
N ASP A 59 16.24 17.16 6.82
CA ASP A 59 17.07 18.19 6.16
C ASP A 59 16.56 19.60 6.46
N GLN A 60 15.23 19.80 6.54
CA GLN A 60 14.61 21.06 6.95
C GLN A 60 14.92 21.39 8.42
N LEU A 61 14.82 20.41 9.31
CA LEU A 61 15.18 20.58 10.72
C LEU A 61 16.65 20.96 10.89
N ASP A 62 17.56 20.30 10.16
CA ASP A 62 19.00 20.58 10.19
C ASP A 62 19.33 21.99 9.68
N GLN A 63 18.53 22.52 8.75
CA GLN A 63 18.63 23.90 8.25
C GLN A 63 17.95 24.93 9.17
N GLY A 64 17.31 24.50 10.25
CA GLY A 64 16.55 25.34 11.16
C GLY A 64 15.19 25.79 10.61
N ASP A 65 14.74 25.23 9.49
CA ASP A 65 13.42 25.46 8.90
C ASP A 65 12.38 24.62 9.64
N SER A 66 12.09 25.05 10.88
CA SER A 66 11.21 24.36 11.81
C SER A 66 10.30 25.36 12.52
N VAL A 67 9.06 24.96 12.77
CA VAL A 67 8.10 25.74 13.56
C VAL A 67 7.74 24.97 14.82
N THR A 68 7.46 25.69 15.90
CA THR A 68 6.97 25.03 17.12
C THR A 68 5.51 24.60 16.93
N GLY A 69 5.08 23.58 17.67
CA GLY A 69 3.69 23.14 17.63
C GLY A 69 2.69 24.23 18.04
N GLU A 70 3.09 25.15 18.92
CA GLU A 70 2.28 26.28 19.36
C GLU A 70 2.15 27.38 18.29
N ASP A 71 3.20 27.59 17.49
CA ASP A 71 3.17 28.53 16.36
C ASP A 71 2.32 27.96 15.22
N LEU A 72 2.49 26.67 14.90
CA LEU A 72 1.68 25.98 13.89
C LEU A 72 0.18 25.98 14.25
N ALA A 73 -0.16 25.71 15.51
CA ALA A 73 -1.55 25.71 15.97
C ALA A 73 -2.19 27.09 15.83
N ARG A 74 -1.43 28.16 16.12
CA ARG A 74 -1.90 29.55 15.94
C ARG A 74 -2.10 29.90 14.46
N GLU A 75 -1.18 29.49 13.59
CA GLU A 75 -1.28 29.76 12.15
C GLU A 75 -2.47 29.03 11.50
N LEU A 76 -2.69 27.77 11.86
CA LEU A 76 -3.85 26.99 11.37
C LEU A 76 -5.18 27.58 11.85
N ASP A 77 -5.28 28.03 13.09
CA ASP A 77 -6.49 28.69 13.63
C ASP A 77 -6.78 30.01 12.91
N LEU A 78 -5.75 30.77 12.54
CA LEU A 78 -5.90 32.00 11.75
C LEU A 78 -6.36 31.71 10.31
N LEU A 79 -5.80 30.69 9.67
CA LEU A 79 -6.19 30.29 8.31
C LEU A 79 -7.64 29.81 8.26
N LEU A 80 -8.08 29.00 9.24
CA LEU A 80 -9.45 28.49 9.33
C LEU A 80 -10.49 29.59 9.63
N LYS A 81 -10.11 30.68 10.29
CA LYS A 81 -10.99 31.84 10.55
C LYS A 81 -11.08 32.80 9.37
N SER A 82 -10.16 32.69 8.41
CA SER A 82 -10.12 33.51 7.20
C SER A 82 -10.81 32.89 5.98
N ALA A 83 -11.29 31.64 6.11
CA ALA A 83 -12.03 30.88 5.09
C ALA A 83 -13.53 30.88 5.37
#